data_AF-A0A8C9F8S7-F1
#
_entry.id   AF-A0A8C9F8S7-F1
#
_cell.length_a   1.000
_cell.length_b   1.000
_cell.length_c   1.000
_cell.angle_alpha   90.00
_cell.angle_beta   90.00
_cell.angle_gamma   90.00
#
_symmetry.space_group_name_H-M   'P 1'
#
loop_
_entity.id
_entity.type
_entity.pdbx_description
1 polymer ?
#
loop_
_entity_poly.entity_id
_entity_poly.type
_entity_poly.pdbx_seq_one_letter_code
_entity_poly.pdbx_strand_id
1 'polypeptide(L)' 'MVCAGGDGITSSCNGDSGGPLNCQNADGSWEVHGIVSFGSSLGCNYYRKPSVFTRVSAFDIAS' A
#
# COMPACT_ATOMS: atom_id res chain seq x y z
N MET A 1 4.31 6.29 -6.42
CA MET A 1 4.06 5.42 -5.25
C MET A 1 2.71 5.80 -4.65
N VAL A 2 2.10 4.90 -3.88
CA VAL A 2 0.89 5.11 -3.08
C VAL A 2 1.25 4.93 -1.60
N CYS A 3 0.66 5.72 -0.72
CA CYS A 3 0.86 5.61 0.73
C CYS A 3 -0.45 5.22 1.41
N ALA A 4 -0.39 4.32 2.38
CA ALA A 4 -1.55 3.96 3.22
C ALA A 4 -1.14 3.83 4.69
N GLY A 5 -2.07 4.11 5.60
CA GLY A 5 -1.82 4.13 7.04
C GLY A 5 -0.99 5.35 7.48
N GLY A 6 -0.05 5.14 8.40
CA GLY A 6 0.77 6.20 8.98
C GLY A 6 0.18 6.85 10.24
N ASP A 7 -0.89 6.27 10.77
CA ASP A 7 -1.44 6.58 12.10
C ASP A 7 -0.61 5.98 13.26
N GLY A 8 0.35 5.10 12.95
CA GLY A 8 1.14 4.37 13.93
C GLY A 8 0.46 3.11 14.48
N ILE A 9 -0.68 2.72 13.92
CA ILE A 9 -1.47 1.56 14.35
C ILE A 9 -1.45 0.50 13.25
N THR A 10 -1.80 0.86 12.01
CA THR A 10 -1.90 -0.08 10.90
C THR A 10 -0.86 0.20 9.82
N SER A 11 -0.13 -0.85 9.44
CA SER A 11 0.91 -0.81 8.40
C SER A 11 1.15 -2.21 7.84
N SER A 12 1.67 -2.28 6.61
CA SER A 12 2.42 -3.46 6.16
C SER A 12 3.69 -3.66 6.99
N CYS A 13 4.21 -4.89 7.05
CA CYS A 13 5.42 -5.23 7.79
C CYS A 13 6.32 -6.20 7.01
N ASN A 14 7.39 -6.67 7.66
CA ASN A 14 8.30 -7.64 7.08
C ASN A 14 7.53 -8.93 6.71
N GLY A 15 7.69 -9.37 5.47
CA GLY A 15 6.95 -10.52 4.91
C GLY A 15 5.78 -10.13 4.02
N ASP A 16 5.28 -8.89 4.10
CA ASP A 16 4.18 -8.42 3.25
C ASP A 16 4.65 -7.89 1.89
N SER A 17 5.97 -7.71 1.69
CA SER A 17 6.55 -7.22 0.43
C SER A 17 6.05 -8.01 -0.77
N GLY A 18 5.54 -7.30 -1.79
CA GLY A 18 4.91 -7.91 -2.95
C GLY A 18 3.40 -8.18 -2.80
N GLY A 19 2.84 -8.05 -1.59
CA GLY A 19 1.41 -8.19 -1.34
C GLY A 19 0.56 -7.03 -1.91
N PRO A 20 -0.74 -7.26 -2.15
CA PRO A 20 -1.62 -6.25 -2.75
C PRO A 20 -2.19 -5.25 -1.74
N LEU A 21 -2.29 -3.99 -2.14
CA LEU A 21 -3.18 -2.99 -1.53
C LEU A 21 -4.52 -3.03 -2.28
N ASN A 22 -5.51 -3.69 -1.69
CA ASN A 22 -6.85 -3.81 -2.24
C ASN A 22 -7.69 -2.58 -1.83
N CYS A 23 -8.30 -1.92 -2.82
CA CYS A 23 -9.26 -0.84 -2.60
C CYS A 23 -10.60 -1.25 -3.18
N GLN A 24 -11.69 -0.91 -2.49
CA GLN A 24 -13.03 -1.11 -3.00
C GLN A 24 -13.49 0.15 -3.73
N ASN A 25 -13.97 -0.03 -4.96
CA ASN A 25 -14.55 1.03 -5.76
C ASN A 25 -15.97 1.37 -5.31
N ALA A 26 -16.49 2.50 -5.80
CA ALA A 26 -17.84 2.96 -5.49
C ALA A 26 -18.94 1.98 -5.96
N ASP A 27 -18.67 1.17 -6.98
CA ASP A 27 -19.56 0.12 -7.49
C ASP A 27 -19.45 -1.21 -6.72
N GLY A 28 -18.58 -1.27 -5.70
CA GLY A 28 -18.34 -2.45 -4.88
C GLY A 28 -17.30 -3.42 -5.42
N SER A 29 -16.75 -3.17 -6.63
CA SER A 29 -15.65 -3.97 -7.19
C SER A 29 -14.36 -3.77 -6.39
N TRP A 30 -13.50 -4.79 -6.38
CA TRP A 30 -12.19 -4.73 -5.72
C TRP A 30 -11.08 -4.61 -6.76
N GLU A 31 -10.18 -3.64 -6.55
CA GLU A 31 -9.03 -3.42 -7.41
C GLU A 31 -7.74 -3.35 -6.61
N VAL A 32 -6.63 -3.75 -7.23
CA VAL A 32 -5.29 -3.68 -6.63
C VAL A 32 -4.65 -2.36 -7.02
N HIS A 33 -4.64 -1.40 -6.09
CA HIS A 33 -4.09 -0.05 -6.35
C HIS A 33 -2.57 0.02 -6.11
N GLY A 34 -2.04 -0.91 -5.33
CA GLY A 34 -0.63 -0.91 -4.98
C GLY A 34 -0.05 -2.28 -4.65
N ILE A 35 1.28 -2.35 -4.68
CA ILE A 35 2.06 -3.51 -4.28
C ILE A 35 2.98 -3.08 -3.13
N VAL A 36 2.95 -3.77 -1.98
CA VAL A 36 3.78 -3.44 -0.81
C VAL A 36 5.24 -3.37 -1.23
N SER A 37 5.90 -2.24 -0.97
CA SER A 37 7.30 -2.02 -1.32
C SER A 37 8.17 -1.91 -0.08
N PHE A 38 8.04 -0.83 0.69
CA PHE A 38 8.85 -0.60 1.88
C PHE A 38 8.10 0.19 2.96
N GLY A 39 8.64 0.14 4.18
CA GLY A 39 8.17 0.89 5.34
C GLY A 39 9.31 1.66 6.02
N SER A 40 9.05 2.17 7.22
CA SER A 40 10.08 2.88 7.99
C SER A 40 11.15 1.95 8.55
N SER A 41 12.39 2.43 8.65
CA SER A 41 13.44 1.75 9.41
C SER A 41 13.24 1.83 10.94
N LEU A 42 12.33 2.70 11.41
CA LEU A 42 12.01 2.86 12.83
C LEU A 42 11.03 1.80 13.36
N GLY A 43 10.49 0.94 12.48
CA GLY A 43 9.47 -0.05 12.79
C GLY A 43 8.36 -0.06 11.73
N CYS A 44 7.54 -1.12 11.73
CA CYS A 44 6.47 -1.28 10.74
C CYS A 44 5.38 -0.20 10.88
N ASN A 45 4.78 -0.08 12.06
CA ASN A 45 3.71 0.87 12.36
C ASN A 45 4.27 2.11 13.10
N TYR A 46 4.72 3.11 12.34
CA TYR A 46 5.29 4.33 12.93
C TYR A 46 4.50 5.58 12.53
N TYR A 47 4.19 6.44 13.50
CA TYR A 47 3.38 7.63 13.28
C TYR A 47 4.02 8.56 12.22
N ARG A 48 3.22 9.00 11.25
CA ARG A 48 3.63 9.78 10.07
C ARG A 48 4.62 9.08 9.14
N LYS A 49 4.79 7.76 9.26
CA LYS A 49 5.55 6.93 8.32
C LYS A 49 4.63 5.85 7.75
N PRO A 50 3.81 6.20 6.75
CA PRO A 50 2.90 5.24 6.12
C PRO A 50 3.68 4.14 5.40
N SER A 51 3.02 3.01 5.19
CA SER A 51 3.50 1.98 4.28
C SER A 51 3.51 2.52 2.85
N VAL A 52 4.60 2.24 2.13
CA VAL A 52 4.78 2.70 0.76
C VAL A 52 4.59 1.55 -0.21
N PHE A 53 3.74 1.80 -1.19
CA PHE A 53 3.35 0.85 -2.23
C PHE A 53 3.79 1.36 -3.60
N THR A 54 4.21 0.44 -4.47
CA THR A 54 4.29 0.71 -5.91
C THR A 54 2.89 1.07 -6.41
N ARG A 55 2.75 2.10 -7.25
CA ARG A 55 1.45 2.50 -7.81
C ARG A 55 1.15 1.63 -9.04
N VAL A 56 0.19 0.71 -8.96
CA VAL A 56 -0.11 -0.24 -10.04
C VAL A 56 -0.56 0.48 -11.32
N SER A 57 -1.41 1.50 -11.20
CA SER A 57 -1.86 2.32 -12.34
C SER A 57 -0.76 3.11 -13.09
N ALA A 58 0.48 3.12 -12.59
CA ALA A 58 1.61 3.65 -13.35
C ALA A 58 2.17 2.64 -14.38
N PHE A 59 1.77 1.38 -14.29
CA PHE A 59 2.24 0.25 -15.10
C PHE A 59 1.12 -0.46 -15.86
N ASP A 60 -0.13 -0.22 -15.49
CA ASP A 60 -1.27 -0.60 -16.31
C ASP A 60 -1.35 0.34 -17.53
N ILE A 61 -0.92 -0.17 -18.68
CA ILE A 61 -1.25 0.43 -19.97
C ILE A 61 -2.76 0.17 -20.18
N ALA A 62 -3.49 1.26 -20.41
CA ALA A 62 -4.93 1.27 -20.64
C ALA A 62 -5.41 0.03 -21.44
N SER A 63 -6.37 -0.70 -20.86
CA SER A 63 -7.36 -1.47 -21.62
C SER A 63 -8.54 -0.57 -21.96
#